data_AF-A0A1Q7YL95-F1
#
_entry.id   AF-A0A1Q7YL95-F1
#
_cell.length_a   1.000
_cell.length_b   1.000
_cell.length_c   1.000
_cell.angle_alpha   90.00
_cell.angle_beta   90.00
_cell.angle_gamma   90.00
#
_symmetry.space_group_name_H-M   'P 1'
#
loop_
_entity.id
_entity.type
_entity.pdbx_description
1 polymer ?
#
loop_
_entity_poly.entity_id
_entity_poly.type
_entity_poly.pdbx_seq_one_letter_code
_entity_poly.pdbx_strand_id
1 'polypeptide(L)'
;MSKKALSYRLFGVGKIPEQFVAALKLEGILLMDEGIKGSVTYLDFHAPGKSSSWRRQWYTASIVLTQVRLAALMYSNPIINVPFTDERIHKLQFSLEKEGETLLVAFDAGLFHNDWSGKIEYRFRTSQAQDFLKMLRERIG
;
A
#
# COMPACT_ATOMS: atom_id res chain seq x y z
N MET A 1 8.04 -3.53 -18.67
CA MET A 1 6.72 -4.10 -18.27
C MET A 1 6.86 -4.86 -16.96
N SER A 2 6.23 -4.39 -15.88
CA SER A 2 6.17 -5.15 -14.62
C SER A 2 5.41 -6.47 -14.85
N LYS A 3 6.01 -7.61 -14.51
CA LYS A 3 5.37 -8.93 -14.64
C LYS A 3 4.28 -9.05 -13.59
N LYS A 4 3.01 -9.06 -14.03
CA LYS A 4 1.84 -9.36 -13.18
C LYS A 4 2.01 -10.72 -12.49
N ALA A 5 1.51 -10.84 -11.26
CA ALA A 5 1.56 -12.11 -10.53
C ALA A 5 0.82 -13.21 -11.32
N LEU A 6 1.39 -14.43 -11.35
CA LEU A 6 0.80 -15.55 -12.09
C LEU A 6 -0.60 -15.92 -11.56
N SER A 7 -0.81 -15.79 -10.24
CA SER A 7 -2.10 -15.96 -9.56
C SER A 7 -3.16 -14.94 -9.99
N TYR A 8 -2.77 -13.70 -10.31
CA TYR A 8 -3.69 -12.68 -10.82
C TYR A 8 -4.28 -13.09 -12.17
N ARG A 9 -3.43 -13.63 -13.07
CA ARG A 9 -3.85 -14.02 -14.43
C ARG A 9 -4.77 -15.24 -14.45
N LEU A 10 -4.65 -16.12 -13.47
CA LEU A 10 -5.41 -17.38 -13.41
C LEU A 10 -6.66 -17.30 -12.52
N PHE A 11 -6.68 -16.45 -11.48
CA PHE A 11 -7.74 -16.45 -10.47
C PHE A 11 -8.20 -15.05 -10.02
N GLY A 12 -7.69 -13.96 -10.59
CA GLY A 12 -8.05 -12.60 -10.17
C GLY A 12 -7.58 -12.23 -8.76
N VAL A 13 -6.68 -13.02 -8.15
CA VAL A 13 -6.09 -12.72 -6.83
C VAL A 13 -5.34 -11.40 -6.89
N GLY A 14 -5.71 -10.45 -6.03
CA GLY A 14 -5.16 -9.09 -6.01
C GLY A 14 -5.93 -8.07 -6.87
N LYS A 15 -7.13 -8.43 -7.35
CA LYS A 15 -8.12 -7.46 -7.81
C LYS A 15 -8.75 -6.74 -6.62
N ILE A 16 -9.06 -5.47 -6.84
CA ILE A 16 -9.86 -4.68 -5.91
C ILE A 16 -11.32 -5.18 -5.96
N PRO A 17 -11.96 -5.46 -4.81
CA PRO A 17 -13.37 -5.87 -4.78
C PRO A 17 -14.26 -4.83 -5.47
N GLU A 18 -15.28 -5.27 -6.23
CA GLU A 18 -16.12 -4.39 -7.07
C GLU A 18 -16.78 -3.25 -6.27
N GLN A 19 -17.28 -3.55 -5.07
CA GLN A 19 -17.83 -2.54 -4.15
C GLN A 19 -16.83 -1.44 -3.80
N PHE A 20 -15.54 -1.79 -3.70
CA PHE A 20 -14.47 -0.85 -3.42
C PHE A 20 -14.10 -0.05 -4.67
N VAL A 21 -14.11 -0.69 -5.85
CA VAL A 21 -13.89 -0.03 -7.15
C VAL A 21 -14.94 1.06 -7.42
N ALA A 22 -16.22 0.80 -7.11
CA ALA A 22 -17.29 1.78 -7.32
C ALA A 22 -17.02 3.08 -6.55
N ALA A 23 -16.66 2.99 -5.27
CA ALA A 23 -16.28 4.15 -4.46
C ALA A 23 -15.03 4.86 -5.02
N LEU A 24 -13.98 4.11 -5.35
CA LEU A 24 -12.74 4.68 -5.90
C LEU A 24 -12.96 5.42 -7.24
N LYS A 25 -13.87 4.92 -8.08
CA LYS A 25 -14.25 5.59 -9.33
C LYS A 25 -14.95 6.92 -9.08
N LEU A 26 -15.87 6.97 -8.12
CA LEU A 26 -16.55 8.22 -7.74
C LEU A 26 -15.58 9.26 -7.17
N GLU A 27 -14.53 8.82 -6.50
CA GLU A 27 -13.46 9.69 -5.99
C GLU A 27 -12.52 10.22 -7.09
N GLY A 28 -12.63 9.73 -8.33
CA GLY A 28 -11.72 10.07 -9.42
C GLY A 28 -10.34 9.42 -9.26
N ILE A 29 -10.13 8.30 -9.94
CA ILE A 29 -8.84 7.58 -9.93
C ILE A 29 -7.79 8.38 -10.70
N LEU A 30 -6.66 8.66 -10.05
CA LEU A 30 -5.48 9.30 -10.65
C LEU A 30 -4.49 8.26 -11.17
N LEU A 31 -4.18 7.28 -10.32
CA LEU A 31 -3.30 6.15 -10.65
C LEU A 31 -3.85 4.87 -10.03
N MET A 32 -3.71 3.77 -10.73
CA MET A 32 -4.10 2.45 -10.25
C MET A 32 -3.18 1.38 -10.82
N ASP A 33 -2.78 0.45 -9.97
CA ASP A 33 -2.13 -0.78 -10.40
C ASP A 33 -2.62 -1.96 -9.56
N GLU A 34 -2.97 -3.05 -10.24
CA GLU A 34 -3.53 -4.26 -9.64
C GLU A 34 -2.70 -5.49 -10.03
N GLY A 35 -2.76 -6.54 -9.20
CA GLY A 35 -2.04 -7.78 -9.48
C GLY A 35 -0.51 -7.65 -9.42
N ILE A 36 -0.01 -6.66 -8.68
CA ILE A 36 1.42 -6.39 -8.54
C ILE A 36 2.03 -7.20 -7.40
N LYS A 37 3.35 -7.43 -7.46
CA LYS A 37 4.06 -8.11 -6.36
C LYS A 37 4.26 -7.12 -5.20
N GLY A 38 3.82 -7.50 -4.02
CA GLY A 38 4.01 -6.73 -2.79
C GLY A 38 4.75 -7.51 -1.71
N SER A 39 5.29 -6.79 -0.73
CA SER A 39 5.73 -7.39 0.52
C SER A 39 5.51 -6.47 1.70
N VAL A 40 5.19 -7.04 2.86
CA VAL A 40 5.15 -6.34 4.13
C VAL A 40 6.33 -6.83 4.96
N THR A 41 7.06 -5.88 5.54
CA THR A 41 8.09 -6.17 6.54
C THR A 41 7.66 -5.55 7.85
N TYR A 42 7.69 -6.36 8.90
CA TYR A 42 7.48 -5.96 10.28
C TYR A 42 8.85 -5.89 10.95
N LEU A 43 9.17 -4.75 11.57
CA LEU A 43 10.43 -4.50 12.26
C LEU A 43 10.12 -4.15 13.71
N ASP A 44 10.71 -4.89 14.64
CA ASP A 44 10.50 -4.75 16.10
C ASP A 44 9.02 -4.65 16.47
N PHE A 45 8.20 -5.43 15.77
CA PHE A 45 6.75 -5.33 15.81
C PHE A 45 6.19 -6.02 17.04
N HIS A 46 5.26 -5.33 17.70
CA HIS A 46 4.48 -5.86 18.80
C HIS A 46 3.00 -5.51 18.62
N ALA A 47 2.14 -6.49 18.87
CA ALA A 47 0.69 -6.38 18.96
C ALA A 47 0.18 -7.42 19.97
N PRO A 48 -1.05 -7.30 20.48
CA PRO A 48 -1.60 -8.30 21.39
C PRO A 48 -1.53 -9.72 20.82
N GLY A 49 -0.86 -10.62 21.54
CA GLY A 49 -0.69 -12.02 21.15
C GLY A 49 0.30 -12.26 20.01
N LYS A 50 1.04 -11.24 19.54
CA LYS A 50 1.99 -11.38 18.43
C LYS A 50 3.17 -10.41 18.55
N SER A 51 4.38 -10.94 18.55
CA SER A 51 5.61 -10.15 18.45
C SER A 51 6.55 -10.72 17.39
N SER A 52 7.39 -9.86 16.81
CA SER A 52 8.42 -10.26 15.86
C SER A 52 9.47 -9.17 15.76
N SER A 53 10.75 -9.51 16.01
CA SER A 53 11.87 -8.60 15.73
C SER A 53 12.00 -8.31 14.23
N TRP A 54 11.86 -9.34 13.40
CA TRP A 54 11.83 -9.21 11.96
C TRP A 54 10.96 -10.27 11.32
N ARG A 55 10.01 -9.85 10.48
CA ARG A 55 9.21 -10.76 9.65
C ARG A 55 8.87 -10.12 8.33
N ARG A 56 9.12 -10.84 7.23
CA ARG A 56 8.69 -10.44 5.88
C ARG A 56 7.70 -11.42 5.30
N GLN A 57 6.64 -10.90 4.68
CA GLN A 57 5.63 -11.69 3.98
C GLN A 57 5.40 -11.12 2.58
N TRP A 58 5.44 -11.99 1.57
CA TRP A 58 5.14 -11.64 0.18
C TRP A 58 3.66 -11.86 -0.11
N TYR A 59 3.08 -10.99 -0.96
CA TYR A 59 1.68 -11.06 -1.35
C TYR A 59 1.45 -10.48 -2.75
N THR A 60 0.24 -10.66 -3.26
CA THR A 60 -0.25 -9.92 -4.43
C THR A 60 -1.00 -8.69 -3.95
N ALA A 61 -0.66 -7.53 -4.49
CA ALA A 61 -1.18 -6.24 -4.06
C ALA A 61 -1.97 -5.54 -5.15
N SER A 62 -2.76 -4.57 -4.72
CA SER A 62 -3.24 -3.47 -5.53
C SER A 62 -2.99 -2.15 -4.81
N ILE A 63 -2.75 -1.09 -5.57
CA ILE A 63 -2.55 0.27 -5.06
C ILE A 63 -3.30 1.26 -5.96
N VAL A 64 -3.99 2.20 -5.33
CA VAL A 64 -4.80 3.22 -5.97
C VAL A 64 -4.58 4.56 -5.29
N LEU A 65 -4.37 5.57 -6.12
CA LEU A 65 -4.41 6.97 -5.73
C LEU A 65 -5.64 7.60 -6.37
N THR A 66 -6.52 8.18 -5.56
CA THR A 66 -7.69 8.95 -6.03
C THR A 66 -7.49 10.43 -5.77
N GLN A 67 -8.45 11.28 -6.12
CA GLN A 67 -8.45 12.68 -5.68
C GLN A 67 -8.59 12.83 -4.16
N VAL A 68 -9.06 11.79 -3.47
CA VAL A 68 -9.50 11.86 -2.07
C VAL A 68 -8.56 11.10 -1.13
N ARG A 69 -7.96 9.98 -1.56
CA ARG A 69 -7.19 9.10 -0.68
C ARG A 69 -6.11 8.30 -1.38
N LEU A 70 -5.20 7.77 -0.56
CA LEU A 70 -4.36 6.63 -0.91
C LEU A 70 -5.00 5.35 -0.38
N ALA A 71 -5.17 4.36 -1.25
CA ALA A 71 -5.67 3.04 -0.89
C ALA A 71 -4.74 1.94 -1.42
N ALA A 72 -4.51 0.90 -0.63
CA ALA A 72 -3.80 -0.29 -1.06
C ALA A 72 -4.35 -1.54 -0.39
N LEU A 73 -4.37 -2.65 -1.12
CA LEU A 73 -4.86 -3.93 -0.64
C LEU A 73 -3.76 -4.98 -0.71
N MET A 74 -3.76 -5.86 0.30
CA MET A 74 -3.07 -7.14 0.28
C MET A 74 -4.11 -8.21 -0.04
N TYR A 75 -3.97 -8.85 -1.20
CA TYR A 75 -5.01 -9.67 -1.82
C TYR A 75 -6.29 -8.83 -2.00
N SER A 76 -7.31 -9.04 -1.17
CA SER A 76 -8.57 -8.29 -1.18
C SER A 76 -8.81 -7.53 0.12
N ASN A 77 -7.85 -7.54 1.05
CA ASN A 77 -7.96 -6.87 2.34
C ASN A 77 -7.25 -5.51 2.29
N PRO A 78 -7.88 -4.41 2.72
CA PRO A 78 -7.24 -3.11 2.78
C PRO A 78 -6.11 -3.11 3.82
N ILE A 79 -4.95 -2.63 3.40
CA ILE A 79 -3.76 -2.45 4.26
C ILE A 79 -3.35 -0.99 4.38
N ILE A 80 -3.78 -0.15 3.43
CA ILE A 80 -3.70 1.31 3.46
C ILE A 80 -5.05 1.81 2.98
N ASN A 81 -5.66 2.73 3.70
CA ASN A 81 -6.90 3.39 3.32
C ASN A 81 -6.99 4.73 4.05
N VAL A 82 -6.27 5.73 3.55
CA VAL A 82 -6.04 6.99 4.26
C VAL A 82 -6.45 8.17 3.36
N PRO A 83 -7.52 8.90 3.71
CA PRO A 83 -7.87 10.16 3.06
C PRO A 83 -6.77 11.21 3.18
N PHE A 84 -6.64 12.10 2.20
CA PHE A 84 -5.69 13.21 2.31
C PHE A 84 -6.09 14.25 3.36
N THR A 85 -7.35 14.25 3.81
CA THR A 85 -7.83 15.06 4.93
C THR A 85 -7.48 14.46 6.30
N ASP A 86 -6.95 13.24 6.35
CA ASP A 86 -6.53 12.59 7.59
C ASP A 86 -5.06 12.91 7.87
N GLU A 87 -4.79 13.58 9.00
CA GLU A 87 -3.45 13.97 9.44
C GLU A 87 -2.44 12.82 9.48
N ARG A 88 -2.90 11.56 9.61
CA ARG A 88 -2.02 10.39 9.57
C ARG A 88 -1.34 10.20 8.22
N ILE A 89 -1.85 10.78 7.13
CA ILE A 89 -1.20 10.72 5.82
C ILE A 89 0.20 11.35 5.86
N HIS A 90 0.38 12.42 6.62
CA HIS A 90 1.67 13.11 6.78
C HIS A 90 2.66 12.34 7.67
N LYS A 91 2.17 11.35 8.41
CA LYS A 91 2.98 10.43 9.23
C LYS A 91 3.40 9.18 8.46
N LEU A 92 2.91 9.00 7.23
CA LEU A 92 3.40 7.97 6.33
C LEU A 92 4.68 8.43 5.64
N GLN A 93 5.69 7.56 5.60
CA GLN A 93 6.94 7.79 4.91
C GLN A 93 6.89 7.12 3.54
N PHE A 94 7.18 7.89 2.48
CA PHE A 94 7.17 7.41 1.10
C PHE A 94 8.57 7.50 0.48
N SER A 95 9.04 6.41 -0.11
CA SER A 95 10.31 6.40 -0.83
C SER A 95 10.31 5.41 -2.00
N LEU A 96 11.35 5.51 -2.83
CA LEU A 96 11.59 4.59 -3.93
C LEU A 96 12.73 3.63 -3.59
N GLU A 97 12.55 2.37 -3.95
CA GLU A 97 13.60 1.33 -3.91
C GLU A 97 13.81 0.74 -5.31
N LYS A 98 14.92 0.03 -5.49
CA LYS A 98 15.26 -0.73 -6.72
C LYS A 98 15.12 0.11 -7.99
N GLU A 99 15.91 1.18 -8.06
CA GLU A 99 15.96 2.08 -9.23
C GLU A 99 14.59 2.69 -9.59
N GLY A 100 13.69 2.81 -8.60
CA GLY A 100 12.36 3.40 -8.81
C GLY A 100 11.30 2.43 -9.32
N GLU A 101 11.54 1.12 -9.30
CA GLU A 101 10.51 0.11 -9.60
C GLU A 101 9.64 -0.28 -8.40
N THR A 102 9.98 0.19 -7.20
CA THR A 102 9.28 -0.18 -5.97
C THR A 102 8.95 1.05 -5.15
N LEU A 103 7.67 1.26 -4.87
CA LEU A 103 7.21 2.24 -3.89
C LEU A 103 7.23 1.60 -2.50
N LEU A 104 7.95 2.22 -1.57
CA LEU A 104 7.91 1.90 -0.15
C LEU A 104 6.96 2.89 0.55
N VAL A 105 6.03 2.33 1.33
CA VAL A 105 5.21 3.07 2.30
C VAL A 105 5.51 2.52 3.68
N ALA A 106 6.03 3.36 4.57
CA ALA A 106 6.45 2.96 5.90
C ALA A 106 5.83 3.83 6.99
N PHE A 107 5.49 3.24 8.14
CA PHE A 107 4.94 3.96 9.28
C PHE A 107 5.09 3.16 10.58
N ASP A 108 4.97 3.85 11.70
CA ASP A 108 4.95 3.21 13.03
C ASP A 108 3.62 2.49 13.22
N ALA A 109 3.65 1.23 13.68
CA ALA A 109 2.45 0.40 13.84
C ALA A 109 1.39 1.07 14.76
N GLY A 110 1.86 1.84 15.75
CA GLY A 110 1.06 2.64 16.66
C GLY A 110 0.19 3.71 15.98
N LEU A 111 0.48 4.07 14.73
CA LEU A 111 -0.22 5.14 14.00
C LEU A 111 -1.71 4.84 13.79
N PHE A 112 -2.07 3.56 13.63
CA PHE A 112 -3.44 3.12 13.39
C PHE A 112 -3.99 2.25 14.53
N HIS A 113 -3.14 1.75 15.41
CA HIS A 113 -3.50 0.84 16.50
C HIS A 113 -2.68 1.21 17.75
N ASN A 114 -3.31 1.84 18.74
CA ASN A 114 -2.60 2.38 19.92
C ASN A 114 -1.90 1.31 20.77
N ASP A 115 -2.30 0.05 20.66
CA ASP A 115 -1.73 -1.12 21.34
C ASP A 115 -0.63 -1.81 20.53
N TRP A 116 -0.25 -1.25 19.38
CA TRP A 116 0.81 -1.79 18.52
C TRP A 116 2.06 -0.91 18.59
N SER A 117 3.23 -1.53 18.40
CA SER A 117 4.51 -0.83 18.30
C SER A 117 5.43 -1.48 17.26
N GLY A 118 6.56 -0.84 17.01
CA GLY A 118 7.47 -1.17 15.91
C GLY A 118 7.08 -0.51 14.60
N LYS A 119 7.70 -0.93 13.50
CA LYS A 119 7.55 -0.32 12.18
C LYS A 119 6.98 -1.32 11.17
N ILE A 120 6.06 -0.83 10.33
CA ILE A 120 5.48 -1.57 9.22
C ILE A 120 5.95 -0.94 7.90
N GLU A 121 6.42 -1.79 6.99
CA GLU A 121 6.92 -1.37 5.67
C GLU A 121 6.23 -2.15 4.56
N TYR A 122 5.35 -1.48 3.82
CA TYR A 122 4.73 -2.03 2.62
C TYR A 122 5.52 -1.64 1.37
N ARG A 123 5.85 -2.63 0.56
CA ARG A 123 6.53 -2.45 -0.73
C ARG A 123 5.61 -2.87 -1.85
N PHE A 124 5.49 -2.02 -2.87
CA PHE A 124 4.66 -2.23 -4.05
C PHE A 124 5.54 -2.19 -5.29
N ARG A 125 5.73 -3.33 -5.97
CA ARG A 125 6.53 -3.38 -7.20
C ARG A 125 5.67 -3.04 -8.42
N THR A 126 5.81 -1.81 -8.91
CA THR A 126 5.05 -1.29 -10.04
C THR A 126 5.95 -0.42 -10.92
N SER A 127 5.72 -0.46 -12.24
CA SER A 127 6.40 0.46 -13.17
C SER A 127 5.95 1.92 -13.01
N GLN A 128 4.89 2.16 -12.25
CA GLN A 128 4.33 3.50 -11.96
C GLN A 128 4.82 4.05 -10.61
N ALA A 129 5.80 3.42 -9.95
CA ALA A 129 6.19 3.79 -8.58
C ALA A 129 6.65 5.25 -8.46
N GLN A 130 7.39 5.74 -9.46
CA GLN A 130 7.81 7.14 -9.53
C GLN A 130 6.61 8.09 -9.67
N ASP A 131 5.65 7.75 -10.54
CA ASP A 131 4.43 8.55 -10.73
C ASP A 131 3.58 8.60 -9.46
N PHE A 132 3.44 7.46 -8.77
CA PHE A 132 2.78 7.40 -7.47
C PHE A 132 3.45 8.33 -6.45
N LEU A 133 4.78 8.27 -6.31
CA LEU A 133 5.49 9.12 -5.36
C LEU A 133 5.36 10.61 -5.71
N LYS A 134 5.46 10.96 -7.00
CA LYS A 134 5.29 12.32 -7.48
C LYS A 134 3.90 12.86 -7.14
N MET A 135 2.85 12.15 -7.54
CA MET A 135 1.48 12.59 -7.29
C MET A 135 1.13 12.62 -5.81
N LEU A 136 1.66 11.69 -5.00
CA LEU A 136 1.49 11.74 -3.55
C LEU A 136 2.06 13.02 -2.96
N ARG A 137 3.27 13.41 -3.34
CA ARG A 137 3.92 14.64 -2.87
C ARG A 137 3.14 15.90 -3.24
N GLU A 138 2.55 15.95 -4.44
CA GLU A 138 1.71 17.07 -4.87
C GLU A 138 0.40 17.19 -4.07
N ARG A 139 -0.01 16.14 -3.35
CA ARG A 139 -1.27 16.09 -2.58
C ARG A 139 -1.09 16.27 -1.08
N ILE A 140 0.09 15.93 -0.56
CA ILE A 140 0.40 15.96 0.88
C ILE A 140 1.38 17.08 1.26
N GLY A 141 1.97 17.76 0.27
CA GLY A 141 2.83 18.93 0.45
C GLY A 141 2.03 20.21 0.38
#